data_AF-A0A956BBB4-F1
#
_entry.id   AF-A0A956BBB4-F1
#
_cell.length_a   1.000
_cell.length_b   1.000
_cell.length_c   1.000
_cell.angle_alpha   90.00
_cell.angle_beta   90.00
_cell.angle_gamma   90.00
#
_symmetry.space_group_name_H-M   'P 1'
#
loop_
_entity.id
_entity.type
_entity.pdbx_description
1 polymer ?
#
loop_
_entity_poly.entity_id
_entity_poly.type
_entity_poly.pdbx_seq_one_letter_code
_entity_poly.pdbx_strand_id
1 'polypeptide(L)'
;DDADADFDGTPDACDPCPADPFDDSDGDGVCGDQDRCPDGDDAVDGDADGLPDACDPCPVDGPAGPQVVEPVTDGVVRVEGISIGRQRHVATALPGQGVLVSFQYAVADCPCPGCYSWLEVGFGGAPGHLYCAHVGVPGCRADPVRLLTQRWITAPAAPGVYALRYKLRRDYTCDGPLGNDPTWFEGVGPPAEATIGYLCVPP
;
A
#
# COMPACT_ATOMS: atom_id res chain seq x y z
N ASP A 1 -22.22 26.51 38.83
CA ASP A 1 -21.04 27.34 38.51
C ASP A 1 -21.24 27.81 37.07
N ASP A 2 -20.52 28.86 36.67
CA ASP A 2 -20.60 29.45 35.32
C ASP A 2 -19.26 29.24 34.59
N ALA A 3 -18.55 28.15 34.92
CA ALA A 3 -17.34 27.77 34.22
C ALA A 3 -17.72 27.23 32.84
N ASP A 4 -16.95 27.65 31.84
CA ASP A 4 -17.10 27.34 30.43
C ASP A 4 -15.67 27.43 29.88
N ALA A 5 -15.00 26.28 29.80
CA ALA A 5 -13.56 26.19 29.61
C ALA A 5 -13.14 26.32 28.14
N ASP A 6 -14.02 25.95 27.21
CA ASP A 6 -13.76 25.99 25.77
C ASP A 6 -14.49 27.14 25.04
N PHE A 7 -15.38 27.84 25.74
CA PHE A 7 -16.09 29.04 25.29
C PHE A 7 -17.12 28.78 24.18
N ASP A 8 -17.75 27.61 24.17
CA ASP A 8 -18.85 27.27 23.25
C ASP A 8 -20.20 27.91 23.67
N GLY A 9 -20.31 28.38 24.91
CA GLY A 9 -21.50 28.98 25.51
C GLY A 9 -22.34 28.01 26.35
N THR A 10 -21.89 26.77 26.52
CA THR A 10 -22.41 25.72 27.38
C THR A 10 -21.53 25.63 28.64
N PRO A 11 -22.10 25.74 29.86
CA PRO A 11 -21.28 25.60 31.06
C PRO A 11 -20.75 24.17 31.24
N ASP A 12 -19.51 24.01 31.71
CA ASP A 12 -18.77 22.74 31.89
C ASP A 12 -19.61 21.61 32.53
N ALA A 13 -20.53 21.96 33.44
CA ALA A 13 -21.35 21.00 34.18
C ALA A 13 -22.49 20.37 33.35
N CYS A 14 -22.85 21.00 32.23
CA CYS A 14 -23.90 20.58 31.30
C CYS A 14 -23.37 20.33 29.89
N ASP A 15 -22.08 20.56 29.69
CA ASP A 15 -21.37 20.42 28.44
C ASP A 15 -20.96 18.95 28.23
N PRO A 16 -21.35 18.31 27.11
CA PRO A 16 -20.92 16.94 26.81
C PRO A 16 -19.41 16.84 26.61
N CYS A 17 -18.76 17.93 26.17
CA CYS A 17 -17.37 18.01 25.80
C CYS A 17 -16.70 19.29 26.34
N PRO A 18 -16.48 19.42 27.67
CA PRO A 18 -16.03 20.67 28.32
C PRO A 18 -14.64 21.20 27.94
N ALA A 19 -13.98 20.63 26.94
CA ALA A 19 -12.67 21.01 26.46
C ALA A 19 -12.64 21.18 24.93
N ASP A 20 -13.78 21.02 24.26
CA ASP A 20 -13.89 21.11 22.81
C ASP A 20 -15.12 21.93 22.39
N PRO A 21 -14.93 23.14 21.83
CA PRO A 21 -16.05 24.01 21.51
C PRO A 21 -16.91 23.54 20.33
N PHE A 22 -16.56 22.41 19.72
CA PHE A 22 -17.34 21.79 18.65
C PHE A 22 -18.05 20.51 19.07
N ASP A 23 -17.98 20.13 20.35
CA ASP A 23 -18.55 18.91 20.90
C ASP A 23 -18.16 17.65 20.09
N ASP A 24 -19.11 16.75 19.93
CA ASP A 24 -19.08 15.54 19.12
C ASP A 24 -19.61 15.88 17.71
N SER A 25 -18.70 16.29 16.83
CA SER A 25 -19.05 16.87 15.52
C SER A 25 -19.62 15.84 14.54
N ASP A 26 -19.26 14.57 14.67
CA ASP A 26 -19.69 13.48 13.79
C ASP A 26 -20.82 12.62 14.41
N GLY A 27 -21.06 12.78 15.71
CA GLY A 27 -22.19 12.23 16.44
C GLY A 27 -21.96 10.80 16.92
N ASP A 28 -20.70 10.39 17.11
CA ASP A 28 -20.33 9.03 17.51
C ASP A 28 -20.24 8.81 19.03
N GLY A 29 -20.39 9.89 19.80
CA GLY A 29 -20.32 9.91 21.26
C GLY A 29 -18.92 10.16 21.82
N VAL A 30 -17.95 10.54 20.99
CA VAL A 30 -16.59 10.95 21.36
C VAL A 30 -16.44 12.46 21.07
N CYS A 31 -15.92 13.20 22.05
CA CYS A 31 -15.62 14.61 21.85
C CYS A 31 -14.49 14.79 20.84
N GLY A 32 -14.56 15.82 19.98
CA GLY A 32 -13.57 16.04 18.92
C GLY A 32 -12.13 16.23 19.42
N ASP A 33 -11.91 16.60 20.69
CA ASP A 33 -10.59 16.63 21.32
C ASP A 33 -9.98 15.24 21.61
N GLN A 34 -10.80 14.20 21.58
CA GLN A 34 -10.47 12.79 21.86
C GLN A 34 -10.78 11.85 20.68
N ASP A 35 -11.56 12.32 19.72
CA ASP A 35 -11.96 11.64 18.48
C ASP A 35 -10.73 11.29 17.61
N ARG A 36 -10.63 10.03 17.22
CA ARG A 36 -9.54 9.53 16.36
C ARG A 36 -9.87 9.69 14.88
N CYS A 37 -11.14 9.66 14.52
CA CYS A 37 -11.66 9.76 13.18
C CYS A 37 -12.71 10.89 13.07
N PRO A 38 -12.28 12.16 12.87
CA PRO A 38 -13.17 13.34 12.88
C PRO A 38 -14.33 13.37 11.88
N ASP A 39 -14.42 12.37 11.00
CA ASP A 39 -15.41 12.24 9.95
C ASP A 39 -16.32 10.99 10.15
N GLY A 40 -16.20 10.25 11.26
CA GLY A 40 -17.10 9.13 11.58
C GLY A 40 -16.67 8.21 12.75
N ASP A 41 -17.61 7.37 13.16
CA ASP A 41 -17.61 6.57 14.39
C ASP A 41 -16.31 5.79 14.74
N ASP A 42 -15.68 6.19 15.85
CA ASP A 42 -14.48 5.61 16.48
C ASP A 42 -14.66 4.15 16.94
N ALA A 43 -15.89 3.68 17.13
CA ALA A 43 -16.20 2.33 17.59
C ALA A 43 -16.38 1.32 16.45
N VAL A 44 -16.53 1.80 15.21
CA VAL A 44 -16.68 0.94 14.03
C VAL A 44 -15.29 0.64 13.47
N ASP A 45 -14.79 -0.56 13.75
CA ASP A 45 -13.55 -1.11 13.22
C ASP A 45 -13.88 -2.49 12.66
N GLY A 46 -14.26 -2.51 11.37
CA GLY A 46 -14.86 -3.65 10.69
C GLY A 46 -13.87 -4.80 10.50
N ASP A 47 -12.59 -4.50 10.46
CA ASP A 47 -11.54 -5.47 10.22
C ASP A 47 -10.65 -5.76 11.45
N ALA A 48 -10.86 -4.99 12.52
CA ALA A 48 -10.28 -5.14 13.85
C ALA A 48 -8.77 -4.88 13.89
N ASP A 49 -8.26 -3.99 13.04
CA ASP A 49 -6.84 -3.58 13.02
C ASP A 49 -6.51 -2.46 14.04
N GLY A 50 -7.54 -1.88 14.65
CA GLY A 50 -7.46 -0.83 15.66
C GLY A 50 -7.62 0.59 15.11
N LEU A 51 -7.84 0.76 13.80
CA LEU A 51 -8.18 2.01 13.15
C LEU A 51 -9.68 1.99 12.79
N PRO A 52 -10.48 2.98 13.22
CA PRO A 52 -11.89 2.99 12.88
C PRO A 52 -12.12 3.18 11.37
N ASP A 53 -13.14 2.52 10.81
CA ASP A 53 -13.46 2.45 9.39
C ASP A 53 -13.54 3.84 8.72
N ALA A 54 -13.97 4.85 9.48
CA ALA A 54 -14.14 6.22 9.00
C ALA A 54 -12.81 6.90 8.64
N CYS A 55 -11.72 6.54 9.31
CA CYS A 55 -10.37 7.05 9.01
C CYS A 55 -9.35 5.94 8.69
N ASP A 56 -9.83 4.71 8.48
CA ASP A 56 -9.05 3.62 7.93
C ASP A 56 -8.86 3.76 6.41
N PRO A 57 -7.61 3.86 5.90
CA PRO A 57 -7.36 3.81 4.46
C PRO A 57 -7.83 2.50 3.80
N CYS A 58 -8.06 1.43 4.57
CA CYS A 58 -8.34 0.08 4.11
C CYS A 58 -9.23 -0.73 5.11
N PRO A 59 -10.53 -0.37 5.29
CA PRO A 59 -11.46 -0.96 6.29
C PRO A 59 -11.86 -2.44 6.06
N VAL A 60 -11.09 -3.17 5.25
CA VAL A 60 -11.38 -4.53 4.79
C VAL A 60 -10.09 -5.38 4.69
N ASP A 61 -8.97 -4.92 5.26
CA ASP A 61 -7.67 -5.59 5.14
C ASP A 61 -7.33 -6.56 6.28
N GLY A 62 -8.11 -6.52 7.35
CA GLY A 62 -8.12 -7.48 8.45
C GLY A 62 -7.24 -7.06 9.63
N PRO A 63 -7.29 -7.79 10.76
CA PRO A 63 -6.82 -7.29 12.06
C PRO A 63 -5.30 -7.16 12.21
N ALA A 64 -4.57 -7.54 11.15
CA ALA A 64 -3.13 -7.36 11.10
C ALA A 64 -2.75 -6.04 10.43
N GLY A 65 -3.66 -5.39 9.69
CA GLY A 65 -3.31 -4.34 8.77
C GLY A 65 -2.33 -4.80 7.67
N PRO A 66 -2.05 -3.96 6.67
CA PRO A 66 -1.00 -4.12 5.69
C PRO A 66 0.36 -3.91 6.36
N GLN A 67 0.89 -4.99 6.96
CA GLN A 67 2.24 -5.01 7.53
C GLN A 67 3.28 -4.97 6.40
N VAL A 68 3.84 -3.79 6.09
CA VAL A 68 5.04 -3.70 5.24
C VAL A 68 6.17 -3.08 6.05
N VAL A 69 7.19 -3.90 6.31
CA VAL A 69 8.44 -3.48 6.95
C VAL A 69 9.41 -3.05 5.85
N GLU A 70 9.69 -1.75 5.75
CA GLU A 70 10.73 -1.23 4.87
C GLU A 70 12.13 -1.42 5.48
N PRO A 71 13.15 -1.78 4.67
CA PRO A 71 13.10 -2.10 3.24
C PRO A 71 12.54 -3.51 2.98
N VAL A 72 11.78 -3.68 1.90
CA VAL A 72 11.42 -5.03 1.43
C VAL A 72 12.65 -5.67 0.80
N THR A 73 13.20 -6.70 1.44
CA THR A 73 14.39 -7.43 0.98
C THR A 73 14.13 -8.93 0.93
N ASP A 74 14.38 -9.56 -0.22
CA ASP A 74 14.25 -11.02 -0.40
C ASP A 74 15.62 -11.74 -0.41
N GLY A 75 16.70 -10.99 -0.14
CA GLY A 75 18.09 -11.45 -0.17
C GLY A 75 18.79 -11.21 -1.50
N VAL A 76 18.04 -10.99 -2.58
CA VAL A 76 18.55 -10.70 -3.93
C VAL A 76 18.06 -9.34 -4.42
N VAL A 77 16.79 -9.02 -4.18
CA VAL A 77 16.15 -7.76 -4.50
C VAL A 77 15.99 -6.95 -3.23
N ARG A 78 16.30 -5.67 -3.33
CA ARG A 78 16.03 -4.67 -2.29
C ARG A 78 15.15 -3.60 -2.88
N VAL A 79 13.96 -3.42 -2.32
CA VAL A 79 13.01 -2.37 -2.68
C VAL A 79 12.89 -1.38 -1.53
N GLU A 80 12.88 -0.09 -1.87
CA GLU A 80 12.84 1.02 -0.91
C GLU A 80 12.12 2.24 -1.48
N GLY A 81 11.75 3.16 -0.59
CA GLY A 81 11.21 4.45 -0.99
C GLY A 81 9.90 4.27 -1.77
N ILE A 82 9.12 3.27 -1.36
CA ILE A 82 7.86 2.92 -1.98
C ILE A 82 6.87 4.06 -1.74
N SER A 83 6.20 4.46 -2.82
CA SER A 83 5.04 5.32 -2.77
C SER A 83 3.98 4.83 -3.74
N ILE A 84 2.78 4.63 -3.21
CA ILE A 84 1.57 4.26 -3.93
C ILE A 84 0.58 5.41 -3.77
N GLY A 85 0.13 6.03 -4.85
CA GLY A 85 -0.89 7.11 -4.77
C GLY A 85 -0.46 8.34 -3.94
N ARG A 86 0.85 8.62 -3.82
CA ARG A 86 1.46 9.62 -2.91
C ARG A 86 1.44 9.25 -1.42
N GLN A 87 0.84 8.12 -1.08
CA GLN A 87 0.97 7.48 0.23
C GLN A 87 2.17 6.52 0.20
N ARG A 88 2.49 5.87 1.33
CA ARG A 88 3.64 4.96 1.47
C ARG A 88 3.34 3.59 0.86
N HIS A 89 3.10 2.59 1.72
CA HIS A 89 2.87 1.19 1.35
C HIS A 89 1.40 0.88 1.14
N VAL A 90 0.51 1.80 1.48
CA VAL A 90 -0.94 1.59 1.44
C VAL A 90 -1.53 2.80 0.76
N ALA A 91 -2.42 2.56 -0.19
CA ALA A 91 -3.17 3.63 -0.81
C ALA A 91 -4.61 3.24 -1.10
N THR A 92 -5.48 4.23 -1.13
CA THR A 92 -6.89 4.08 -1.50
C THR A 92 -7.12 4.67 -2.89
N ALA A 93 -7.84 3.96 -3.76
CA ALA A 93 -8.18 4.46 -5.08
C ALA A 93 -9.55 3.96 -5.53
N LEU A 94 -10.33 4.83 -6.18
CA LEU A 94 -11.63 4.44 -6.73
C LEU A 94 -11.47 3.34 -7.79
N PRO A 95 -12.51 2.50 -8.02
CA PRO A 95 -12.50 1.52 -9.09
C PRO A 95 -12.07 2.11 -10.44
N GLY A 96 -11.02 1.53 -11.06
CA GLY A 96 -10.49 1.99 -12.34
C GLY A 96 -9.67 3.29 -12.30
N GLN A 97 -9.46 3.89 -11.13
CA GLN A 97 -8.64 5.09 -11.00
C GLN A 97 -7.17 4.80 -11.30
N GLY A 98 -6.50 5.76 -11.95
CA GLY A 98 -5.05 5.72 -12.12
C GLY A 98 -4.34 5.96 -10.79
N VAL A 99 -3.38 5.10 -10.45
CA VAL A 99 -2.55 5.20 -9.24
C VAL A 99 -1.09 5.21 -9.64
N LEU A 100 -0.34 6.22 -9.20
CA LEU A 100 1.10 6.25 -9.41
C LEU A 100 1.78 5.34 -8.39
N VAL A 101 2.51 4.34 -8.88
CA VAL A 101 3.42 3.52 -8.09
C VAL A 101 4.84 3.95 -8.41
N SER A 102 5.61 4.23 -7.37
CA SER A 102 7.04 4.49 -7.49
C SER A 102 7.82 3.81 -6.39
N PHE A 103 8.99 3.28 -6.73
CA PHE A 103 9.93 2.76 -5.75
C PHE A 103 11.34 2.72 -6.33
N GLN A 104 12.31 2.71 -5.44
CA GLN A 104 13.69 2.43 -5.74
C GLN A 104 13.96 0.93 -5.59
N TYR A 105 14.75 0.35 -6.48
CA TYR A 105 15.11 -1.06 -6.37
C TYR A 105 16.55 -1.33 -6.81
N ALA A 106 17.13 -2.38 -6.24
CA ALA A 106 18.42 -2.94 -6.59
C ALA A 106 18.35 -4.47 -6.63
N VAL A 107 19.10 -5.11 -7.53
CA VAL A 107 19.14 -6.57 -7.71
C VAL A 107 20.60 -7.03 -7.63
N ALA A 108 20.89 -7.99 -6.75
CA ALA A 108 22.22 -8.43 -6.38
C ALA A 108 22.63 -9.81 -6.96
N ASP A 109 21.83 -10.42 -7.84
CA ASP A 109 22.09 -11.74 -8.45
C ASP A 109 22.27 -11.63 -9.96
N CYS A 110 23.35 -12.23 -10.49
CA CYS A 110 23.76 -12.12 -11.89
C CYS A 110 24.20 -13.44 -12.58
N PRO A 111 23.35 -14.48 -12.65
CA PRO A 111 23.83 -15.76 -13.14
C PRO A 111 23.61 -15.98 -14.64
N CYS A 112 23.03 -15.04 -15.41
CA CYS A 112 22.72 -15.25 -16.83
C CYS A 112 23.57 -14.35 -17.78
N PRO A 113 24.52 -14.92 -18.52
CA PRO A 113 25.16 -14.21 -19.63
C PRO A 113 24.14 -14.01 -20.77
N GLY A 114 23.69 -12.77 -20.95
CA GLY A 114 22.85 -12.36 -22.09
C GLY A 114 21.37 -12.15 -21.80
N CYS A 115 20.86 -12.46 -20.61
CA CYS A 115 19.46 -12.19 -20.25
C CYS A 115 19.31 -10.89 -19.43
N TYR A 116 18.09 -10.37 -19.33
CA TYR A 116 17.79 -9.16 -18.57
C TYR A 116 17.10 -9.55 -17.25
N SER A 117 17.35 -8.78 -16.20
CA SER A 117 16.62 -8.93 -14.92
C SER A 117 15.47 -7.94 -14.91
N TRP A 118 14.26 -8.47 -14.76
CA TRP A 118 13.01 -7.72 -14.70
C TRP A 118 12.38 -7.89 -13.33
N LEU A 119 11.94 -6.79 -12.72
CA LEU A 119 10.97 -6.83 -11.64
C LEU A 119 9.58 -6.75 -12.28
N GLU A 120 8.88 -7.89 -12.32
CA GLU A 120 7.48 -7.93 -12.74
C GLU A 120 6.63 -7.46 -11.57
N VAL A 121 5.85 -6.38 -11.77
CA VAL A 121 5.00 -5.81 -10.73
C VAL A 121 3.54 -6.06 -11.09
N GLY A 122 2.77 -6.56 -10.14
CA GLY A 122 1.35 -6.88 -10.33
C GLY A 122 0.60 -7.02 -9.02
N PHE A 123 -0.71 -7.22 -9.09
CA PHE A 123 -1.52 -7.52 -7.90
C PHE A 123 -1.35 -9.00 -7.52
N GLY A 124 -1.47 -9.39 -6.25
CA GLY A 124 -1.50 -10.81 -5.89
C GLY A 124 -2.77 -11.49 -6.41
N GLY A 125 -2.66 -12.66 -7.04
CA GLY A 125 -3.81 -13.48 -7.46
C GLY A 125 -4.57 -13.08 -8.74
N ALA A 126 -4.35 -11.89 -9.32
CA ALA A 126 -4.86 -11.43 -10.64
C ALA A 126 -3.94 -11.61 -11.91
N PRO A 127 -4.24 -12.49 -12.88
CA PRO A 127 -3.30 -12.98 -13.92
C PRO A 127 -2.41 -11.93 -14.60
N GLY A 128 -1.11 -12.25 -14.71
CA GLY A 128 -0.11 -11.45 -15.43
C GLY A 128 0.53 -10.33 -14.60
N HIS A 129 1.37 -9.52 -15.24
CA HIS A 129 1.98 -8.34 -14.61
C HIS A 129 1.35 -7.05 -15.14
N LEU A 130 1.36 -5.99 -14.33
CA LEU A 130 0.93 -4.65 -14.75
C LEU A 130 2.02 -3.96 -15.57
N TYR A 131 3.28 -4.09 -15.11
CA TYR A 131 4.46 -3.63 -15.84
C TYR A 131 5.71 -4.37 -15.37
N CYS A 132 6.77 -4.33 -16.18
CA CYS A 132 8.10 -4.69 -15.75
C CYS A 132 8.97 -3.45 -15.48
N ALA A 133 9.63 -3.42 -14.33
CA ALA A 133 10.74 -2.50 -14.06
C ALA A 133 12.05 -3.15 -14.53
N HIS A 134 12.79 -2.44 -15.39
CA HIS A 134 13.98 -2.94 -16.06
C HIS A 134 15.28 -2.54 -15.34
N VAL A 135 16.10 -3.53 -14.99
CA VAL A 135 17.51 -3.29 -14.63
C VAL A 135 18.33 -3.24 -15.93
N GLY A 136 18.80 -2.04 -16.31
CA GLY A 136 19.53 -1.63 -17.52
C GLY A 136 20.44 -2.54 -18.39
N VAL A 137 20.69 -3.82 -18.06
CA VAL A 137 21.53 -4.83 -18.79
C VAL A 137 23.03 -4.48 -19.02
N PRO A 138 23.92 -5.46 -19.31
CA PRO A 138 24.42 -6.58 -18.51
C PRO A 138 25.82 -6.26 -17.94
N GLY A 139 26.11 -6.83 -16.78
CA GLY A 139 27.40 -6.68 -16.10
C GLY A 139 27.16 -6.15 -14.69
N CYS A 140 27.06 -7.09 -13.75
CA CYS A 140 26.95 -6.85 -12.32
C CYS A 140 27.75 -5.64 -11.90
N ARG A 141 27.05 -4.62 -11.40
CA ARG A 141 27.71 -3.69 -10.50
C ARG A 141 27.36 -4.16 -9.10
N ALA A 142 28.39 -4.55 -8.36
CA ALA A 142 28.33 -4.84 -6.93
C ALA A 142 28.13 -3.55 -6.11
N ASP A 143 27.32 -2.61 -6.59
CA ASP A 143 27.13 -1.28 -6.01
C ASP A 143 25.67 -0.85 -6.19
N PRO A 144 25.04 -0.17 -5.20
CA PRO A 144 23.60 -0.09 -5.05
C PRO A 144 23.05 1.02 -5.93
N VAL A 145 23.04 0.84 -7.25
CA VAL A 145 22.27 1.71 -8.14
C VAL A 145 20.80 1.42 -7.85
N ARG A 146 20.22 2.25 -6.97
CA ARG A 146 18.79 2.33 -6.68
C ARG A 146 18.09 2.92 -7.89
N LEU A 147 17.69 2.06 -8.83
CA LEU A 147 16.92 2.48 -9.99
C LEU A 147 15.54 2.92 -9.51
N LEU A 148 15.08 4.08 -9.97
CA LEU A 148 13.73 4.54 -9.71
C LEU A 148 12.81 4.01 -10.82
N THR A 149 11.73 3.34 -10.44
CA THR A 149 10.59 3.13 -11.32
C THR A 149 9.45 4.05 -10.89
N GLN A 150 8.73 4.59 -11.88
CA GLN A 150 7.49 5.34 -11.69
C GLN A 150 6.53 4.92 -12.79
N ARG A 151 5.39 4.34 -12.42
CA ARG A 151 4.39 3.82 -13.36
C ARG A 151 2.99 4.10 -12.85
N TRP A 152 2.13 4.52 -13.77
CA TRP A 152 0.69 4.55 -13.51
C TRP A 152 0.14 3.15 -13.70
N ILE A 153 -0.56 2.66 -12.69
CA ILE A 153 -1.38 1.44 -12.77
C ILE A 153 -2.85 1.82 -12.66
N THR A 154 -3.73 0.94 -13.13
CA THR A 154 -5.18 1.10 -12.99
C THR A 154 -5.64 0.28 -11.80
N ALA A 155 -6.33 0.93 -10.85
CA ALA A 155 -6.96 0.25 -9.73
C ALA A 155 -7.97 -0.80 -10.25
N PRO A 156 -8.07 -1.99 -9.63
CA PRO A 156 -9.06 -2.98 -10.00
C PRO A 156 -10.49 -2.41 -10.00
N ALA A 157 -11.33 -2.91 -10.88
CA ALA A 157 -12.72 -2.45 -10.99
C ALA A 157 -13.63 -3.05 -9.89
N ALA A 158 -13.20 -4.14 -9.28
CA ALA A 158 -13.91 -4.74 -8.16
C ALA A 158 -13.40 -4.11 -6.85
N PRO A 159 -14.29 -3.89 -5.87
CA PRO A 159 -13.88 -3.50 -4.53
C PRO A 159 -13.05 -4.60 -3.85
N GLY A 160 -12.13 -4.19 -3.00
CA GLY A 160 -11.31 -5.09 -2.19
C GLY A 160 -9.90 -4.58 -1.95
N VAL A 161 -9.11 -5.42 -1.26
CA VAL A 161 -7.71 -5.16 -0.92
C VAL A 161 -6.81 -5.93 -1.87
N TYR A 162 -5.93 -5.22 -2.55
CA TYR A 162 -5.05 -5.79 -3.56
C TYR A 162 -3.60 -5.63 -3.14
N ALA A 163 -2.97 -6.73 -2.74
CA ALA A 163 -1.54 -6.75 -2.48
C ALA A 163 -0.78 -6.45 -3.78
N LEU A 164 -0.04 -5.35 -3.82
CA LEU A 164 0.90 -5.04 -4.88
C LEU A 164 2.21 -5.79 -4.59
N ARG A 165 2.62 -6.65 -5.52
CA ARG A 165 3.77 -7.54 -5.38
C ARG A 165 4.76 -7.33 -6.51
N TYR A 166 5.99 -7.78 -6.28
CA TYR A 166 6.93 -8.03 -7.36
C TYR A 166 7.42 -9.48 -7.38
N LYS A 167 7.88 -9.88 -8.56
CA LYS A 167 8.65 -11.11 -8.78
C LYS A 167 9.87 -10.79 -9.63
N LEU A 168 11.03 -11.29 -9.24
CA LEU A 168 12.23 -11.20 -10.07
C LEU A 168 12.15 -12.26 -11.17
N ARG A 169 12.20 -11.84 -12.43
CA ARG A 169 12.33 -12.72 -13.59
C ARG A 169 13.61 -12.46 -14.36
N ARG A 170 14.12 -13.52 -14.98
CA ARG A 170 15.23 -13.51 -15.93
C ARG A 170 14.72 -13.88 -17.32
N ASP A 171 14.67 -12.92 -18.22
CA ASP A 171 14.24 -13.13 -19.61
C ASP A 171 14.86 -12.07 -20.54
N TYR A 172 14.92 -12.33 -21.83
CA TYR A 172 15.34 -11.37 -22.86
C TYR A 172 14.31 -10.25 -23.05
N THR A 173 13.03 -10.56 -22.82
CA THR A 173 11.93 -9.61 -22.92
C THR A 173 10.92 -9.86 -21.80
N CYS A 174 10.36 -8.78 -21.25
CA CYS A 174 9.28 -8.83 -20.26
C CYS A 174 8.09 -9.69 -20.73
N ASP A 175 7.70 -9.60 -22.01
CA ASP A 175 6.58 -10.34 -22.62
C ASP A 175 7.03 -11.54 -23.48
N GLY A 176 8.15 -12.17 -23.13
CA GLY A 176 8.69 -13.30 -23.91
C GLY A 176 7.69 -14.48 -24.01
N PRO A 177 7.98 -15.51 -24.83
CA PRO A 177 7.21 -16.75 -24.81
C PRO A 177 7.25 -17.48 -23.44
N LEU A 178 8.17 -17.08 -22.55
CA LEU A 178 8.13 -17.38 -21.11
C LEU A 178 7.43 -16.27 -20.31
N GLY A 179 7.49 -15.00 -20.72
CA GLY A 179 6.80 -13.84 -20.11
C GLY A 179 5.26 -13.84 -20.21
N ASN A 180 4.68 -14.56 -21.17
CA ASN A 180 3.24 -14.83 -21.24
C ASN A 180 2.83 -16.12 -20.53
N ASP A 181 3.58 -16.57 -19.52
CA ASP A 181 3.20 -17.74 -18.73
C ASP A 181 1.91 -17.44 -17.94
N PRO A 182 0.76 -18.05 -18.30
CA PRO A 182 -0.50 -17.84 -17.61
C PRO A 182 -0.55 -18.55 -16.25
N THR A 183 0.46 -19.36 -15.91
CA THR A 183 0.61 -20.05 -14.61
C THR A 183 1.29 -19.19 -13.55
N TRP A 184 1.32 -17.88 -13.78
CA TRP A 184 1.47 -16.87 -12.74
C TRP A 184 0.69 -17.33 -11.48
N PHE A 185 1.45 -17.56 -10.40
CA PHE A 185 1.12 -18.22 -9.11
C PHE A 185 1.56 -19.66 -8.83
N GLU A 186 2.02 -20.49 -9.77
CA GLU A 186 2.42 -21.87 -9.43
C GLU A 186 3.78 -22.31 -10.00
N GLY A 187 4.86 -22.18 -9.21
CA GLY A 187 6.09 -22.93 -9.50
C GLY A 187 7.42 -22.37 -8.96
N VAL A 188 8.10 -23.23 -8.19
CA VAL A 188 9.29 -23.04 -7.33
C VAL A 188 10.58 -22.49 -8.00
N GLY A 189 11.19 -21.47 -7.40
CA GLY A 189 12.59 -21.04 -7.63
C GLY A 189 12.85 -19.56 -7.27
N PRO A 190 13.95 -19.20 -6.56
CA PRO A 190 14.06 -17.93 -5.83
C PRO A 190 14.35 -16.68 -6.68
N PRO A 191 14.02 -15.48 -6.16
CA PRO A 191 13.38 -15.26 -4.86
C PRO A 191 11.86 -15.40 -4.91
N ALA A 192 11.29 -15.77 -3.76
CA ALA A 192 9.84 -15.78 -3.56
C ALA A 192 9.28 -14.35 -3.72
N GLU A 193 8.08 -14.27 -4.26
CA GLU A 193 7.33 -13.01 -4.41
C GLU A 193 7.33 -12.22 -3.10
N ALA A 194 7.43 -10.90 -3.20
CA ALA A 194 7.35 -10.02 -2.06
C ALA A 194 6.33 -8.90 -2.28
N THR A 195 5.59 -8.59 -1.24
CA THR A 195 4.62 -7.49 -1.21
C THR A 195 5.37 -6.17 -1.01
N ILE A 196 5.12 -5.20 -1.88
CA ILE A 196 5.63 -3.83 -1.80
C ILE A 196 4.61 -2.87 -1.20
N GLY A 197 3.34 -3.24 -1.24
CA GLY A 197 2.27 -2.48 -0.63
C GLY A 197 0.90 -3.05 -0.95
N TYR A 198 -0.13 -2.30 -0.62
CA TYR A 198 -1.51 -2.66 -0.82
C TYR A 198 -2.24 -1.49 -1.47
N LEU A 199 -3.18 -1.83 -2.36
CA LEU A 199 -4.12 -0.90 -2.95
C LEU A 199 -5.52 -1.29 -2.50
N CYS A 200 -6.19 -0.38 -1.82
CA CYS A 200 -7.55 -0.57 -1.36
C CYS A 200 -8.51 0.13 -2.30
N VAL A 201 -9.45 -0.66 -2.80
CA VAL A 201 -10.51 -0.22 -3.69
C VAL A 201 -11.80 -0.27 -2.90
N PRO A 202 -12.36 0.89 -2.50
CA PRO A 202 -13.64 0.93 -1.78
C PRO A 202 -14.79 0.50 -2.71
N PRO A 203 -15.96 0.12 -2.12
CA PRO A 203 -17.17 -0.22 -2.86
C PRO A 203 -17.71 0.86 -3.80
#